data_AF-E9NLI7-F1
#
_entry.id   AF-E9NLI7-F1
#
_cell.length_a   1.000
_cell.length_b   1.000
_cell.length_c   1.000
_cell.angle_alpha   90.00
_cell.angle_beta   90.00
_cell.angle_gamma   90.00
#
_symmetry.space_group_name_H-M   'P 1'
#
loop_
_entity.id
_entity.type
_entity.pdbx_description
1 polymer ?
#
loop_
_entity_poly.entity_id
_entity_poly.type
_entity_poly.pdbx_seq_one_letter_code
_entity_poly.pdbx_strand_id
1 'polypeptide(L)'
;GTMFWALFVLGHDCGHGSFSNNPKLNSVVGHILHSSILVPYHGWRISHRTHHQNHGHVEKDESWHPLPERLYKSLDNVTRMLRFTIPFPMLAYPFYLWARSPGKSGSHFHPSSDLFQPNERKDVLTSTACWLAMVGVLAGLAVVMGPLQMLRLYVVPYWIFVMWLDFVTYLHHHGHSDKLPWYRGKEWSFLRGGLTTLDRDYGWINNIHHD
;
A
#
# COMPACT_ATOMS: atom_id res chain seq x y z
N GLY A 1 -8.16 11.02 9.43
CA GLY A 1 -6.79 10.61 9.12
C GLY A 1 -6.47 9.34 9.85
N THR A 2 -6.06 9.47 11.11
CA THR A 2 -5.68 8.35 11.99
C THR A 2 -6.70 7.22 12.07
N MET A 3 -8.00 7.52 12.13
CA MET A 3 -9.02 6.44 12.12
C MET A 3 -9.03 5.63 10.81
N PHE A 4 -8.78 6.26 9.65
CA PHE A 4 -8.66 5.52 8.39
C PHE A 4 -7.38 4.70 8.34
N TRP A 5 -6.30 5.18 8.97
CA TRP A 5 -5.10 4.39 9.20
C TRP A 5 -5.39 3.15 10.06
N ALA A 6 -6.15 3.27 11.14
CA ALA A 6 -6.57 2.11 11.95
C ALA A 6 -7.41 1.10 11.14
N LEU A 7 -8.32 1.57 10.27
CA LEU A 7 -9.04 0.68 9.33
C LEU A 7 -8.09 -0.04 8.38
N PHE A 8 -7.04 0.64 7.90
CA PHE A 8 -6.02 0.02 7.06
C PHE A 8 -5.28 -1.09 7.80
N VAL A 9 -4.82 -0.83 9.04
CA VAL A 9 -4.12 -1.81 9.89
C VAL A 9 -4.99 -3.05 10.14
N LEU A 10 -6.25 -2.87 10.51
CA LEU A 10 -7.17 -4.00 10.71
C LEU A 10 -7.43 -4.80 9.43
N GLY A 11 -7.54 -4.13 8.27
CA GLY A 11 -7.66 -4.81 7.00
C GLY A 11 -6.34 -5.48 6.55
N HIS A 12 -5.20 -4.94 6.94
CA HIS A 12 -3.88 -5.53 6.76
C HIS A 12 -3.77 -6.83 7.56
N ASP A 13 -4.22 -6.84 8.83
CA ASP A 13 -4.30 -8.05 9.66
C ASP A 13 -5.24 -9.11 9.07
N CYS A 14 -6.36 -8.69 8.49
CA CYS A 14 -7.21 -9.61 7.71
C CYS A 14 -6.44 -10.23 6.54
N GLY A 15 -5.63 -9.43 5.85
CA GLY A 15 -4.80 -9.85 4.73
C GLY A 15 -3.71 -10.85 5.12
N HIS A 16 -3.13 -10.70 6.31
CA HIS A 16 -2.19 -11.64 6.92
C HIS A 16 -2.86 -12.87 7.53
N GLY A 17 -4.15 -12.78 7.85
CA GLY A 17 -4.90 -13.80 8.55
C GLY A 17 -4.73 -13.77 10.07
N SER A 18 -4.12 -12.72 10.64
CA SER A 18 -3.95 -12.51 12.07
C SER A 18 -5.22 -12.02 12.77
N PHE A 19 -6.15 -11.40 12.03
CA PHE A 19 -7.42 -10.90 12.59
C PHE A 19 -8.34 -12.03 13.11
N SER A 20 -8.39 -13.17 12.42
CA SER A 20 -9.21 -14.32 12.80
C SER A 20 -8.68 -15.63 12.21
N ASN A 21 -8.90 -16.75 12.89
CA ASN A 21 -8.62 -18.09 12.37
C ASN A 21 -9.54 -18.50 11.20
N ASN A 22 -10.60 -17.73 10.89
CA ASN A 22 -11.51 -18.02 9.78
C ASN A 22 -11.16 -17.18 8.53
N PRO A 23 -10.64 -17.81 7.44
CA PRO A 23 -10.24 -17.08 6.23
C PRO A 23 -11.39 -16.36 5.51
N LYS A 24 -12.63 -16.87 5.63
CA LYS A 24 -13.81 -16.21 5.05
C LYS A 24 -14.15 -14.95 5.83
N LEU A 25 -14.07 -14.99 7.16
CA LEU A 25 -14.30 -13.82 8.00
C LEU A 25 -13.26 -12.72 7.70
N ASN A 26 -11.97 -13.09 7.63
CA ASN A 26 -10.91 -12.16 7.24
C ASN A 26 -11.19 -11.54 5.86
N SER A 27 -11.65 -12.34 4.90
CA SER A 27 -11.96 -11.83 3.57
C SER A 27 -13.13 -10.85 3.60
N VAL A 28 -14.21 -11.12 4.33
CA VAL A 28 -15.36 -10.21 4.44
C VAL A 28 -14.96 -8.91 5.15
N VAL A 29 -14.33 -9.01 6.31
CA VAL A 29 -13.92 -7.85 7.11
C VAL A 29 -12.88 -7.02 6.35
N GLY A 30 -11.89 -7.66 5.73
CA GLY A 30 -10.89 -7.00 4.90
C GLY A 30 -11.50 -6.19 3.76
N HIS A 31 -12.48 -6.72 3.03
CA HIS A 31 -13.17 -5.95 1.99
C HIS A 31 -13.93 -4.75 2.54
N ILE A 32 -14.64 -4.90 3.66
CA ILE A 32 -15.39 -3.80 4.29
C ILE A 32 -14.42 -2.68 4.68
N LEU A 33 -13.36 -3.04 5.42
CA LEU A 33 -12.37 -2.09 5.92
C LEU A 33 -11.61 -1.41 4.77
N HIS A 34 -10.95 -2.17 3.91
CA HIS A 34 -10.10 -1.61 2.86
C HIS A 34 -10.90 -0.88 1.77
N SER A 35 -12.06 -1.40 1.34
CA SER A 35 -12.86 -0.69 0.33
C SER A 35 -13.34 0.65 0.88
N SER A 36 -13.71 0.74 2.17
CA SER A 36 -14.16 1.98 2.80
C SER A 36 -13.13 3.12 2.77
N ILE A 37 -11.85 2.77 2.61
CA ILE A 37 -10.71 3.69 2.46
C ILE A 37 -10.05 3.56 1.08
N LEU A 38 -10.80 3.15 0.06
CA LEU A 38 -10.37 3.06 -1.35
C LEU A 38 -9.13 2.19 -1.62
N VAL A 39 -8.93 1.15 -0.81
CA VAL A 39 -7.92 0.11 -1.06
C VAL A 39 -8.59 -1.14 -1.64
N PRO A 40 -8.15 -1.67 -2.80
CA PRO A 40 -8.67 -2.92 -3.33
C PRO A 40 -8.11 -4.09 -2.51
N TYR A 41 -8.88 -4.61 -1.56
CA TYR A 41 -8.42 -5.58 -0.56
C TYR A 41 -7.56 -6.72 -1.12
N HIS A 42 -8.06 -7.52 -2.06
CA HIS A 42 -7.31 -8.62 -2.65
C HIS A 42 -6.14 -8.15 -3.51
N GLY A 43 -6.34 -7.09 -4.30
CA GLY A 43 -5.29 -6.51 -5.13
C GLY A 43 -4.08 -6.12 -4.28
N TRP A 44 -4.33 -5.40 -3.19
CA TRP A 44 -3.31 -5.02 -2.20
C TRP A 44 -2.80 -6.23 -1.41
N ARG A 45 -3.67 -7.11 -0.88
CA ARG A 45 -3.26 -8.29 -0.08
C ARG A 45 -2.29 -9.18 -0.84
N ILE A 46 -2.55 -9.43 -2.13
CA ILE A 46 -1.71 -10.30 -2.95
C ILE A 46 -0.36 -9.63 -3.24
N SER A 47 -0.33 -8.36 -3.62
CA SER A 47 0.93 -7.64 -3.84
C SER A 47 1.74 -7.47 -2.55
N HIS A 48 1.05 -7.26 -1.43
CA HIS A 48 1.63 -7.19 -0.10
C HIS A 48 2.23 -8.52 0.35
N ARG A 49 1.56 -9.65 0.07
CA ARG A 49 2.13 -10.99 0.27
C ARG A 49 3.40 -11.18 -0.58
N THR A 50 3.39 -10.73 -1.82
CA THR A 50 4.58 -10.77 -2.70
C THR A 50 5.72 -9.90 -2.15
N HIS A 51 5.42 -8.71 -1.62
CA HIS A 51 6.40 -7.88 -0.90
C HIS A 51 7.01 -8.62 0.29
N HIS A 52 6.20 -9.16 1.20
CA HIS A 52 6.71 -9.89 2.37
C HIS A 52 7.54 -11.12 2.00
N GLN A 53 7.18 -11.83 0.92
CA GLN A 53 7.95 -12.99 0.43
C GLN A 53 9.29 -12.60 -0.18
N ASN A 54 9.46 -11.35 -0.62
CA ASN A 54 10.63 -10.89 -1.37
C ASN A 54 11.30 -9.65 -0.75
N HIS A 55 10.99 -9.33 0.51
CA HIS A 55 11.45 -8.09 1.13
C HIS A 55 12.98 -7.97 1.04
N GLY A 56 13.47 -6.78 0.67
CA GLY A 56 14.91 -6.51 0.53
C GLY A 56 15.54 -7.11 -0.74
N HIS A 57 14.77 -7.74 -1.63
CA HIS A 57 15.23 -8.16 -2.95
C HIS A 57 14.99 -7.04 -3.98
N VAL A 58 16.05 -6.52 -4.60
CA VAL A 58 15.97 -5.34 -5.50
C VAL A 58 14.99 -5.54 -6.67
N GLU A 59 14.98 -6.72 -7.28
CA GLU A 59 14.16 -6.99 -8.46
C GLU A 59 12.75 -7.52 -8.15
N LYS A 60 12.56 -8.20 -7.02
CA LYS A 60 11.31 -8.92 -6.72
C LYS A 60 10.40 -8.17 -5.75
N ASP A 61 10.92 -7.30 -4.89
CA ASP A 61 10.12 -6.47 -3.98
C ASP A 61 9.27 -5.45 -4.77
N GLU A 62 8.02 -5.19 -4.34
CA GLU A 62 6.99 -4.47 -5.08
C GLU A 62 6.98 -2.95 -4.89
N SER A 63 7.25 -2.45 -3.69
CA SER A 63 6.90 -1.07 -3.32
C SER A 63 8.11 -0.12 -3.36
N TRP A 64 8.83 0.03 -2.25
CA TRP A 64 9.88 1.02 -2.06
C TRP A 64 11.29 0.46 -2.27
N HIS A 65 11.52 -0.23 -3.39
CA HIS A 65 12.86 -0.73 -3.71
C HIS A 65 13.74 0.32 -4.40
N PRO A 66 15.07 0.28 -4.23
CA PRO A 66 15.99 1.17 -4.91
C PRO A 66 15.95 0.93 -6.42
N LEU A 67 16.06 2.02 -7.18
CA LEU A 67 16.09 1.98 -8.64
C LEU A 67 17.53 1.85 -9.15
N PRO A 68 17.79 0.99 -10.15
CA PRO A 68 19.02 1.08 -10.92
C PRO A 68 19.17 2.47 -11.56
N GLU A 69 20.38 3.00 -11.61
CA GLU A 69 20.66 4.34 -12.15
C GLU A 69 20.09 4.54 -13.57
N ARG A 70 20.21 3.51 -14.42
CA ARG A 70 19.66 3.52 -15.79
C ARG A 70 18.15 3.77 -15.79
N LEU A 71 17.42 3.11 -14.88
CA LEU A 71 15.96 3.26 -14.78
C LEU A 71 15.61 4.65 -14.23
N TYR A 72 16.31 5.11 -13.19
CA TYR A 72 16.13 6.46 -12.65
C TYR A 72 16.31 7.55 -13.72
N LYS A 73 17.38 7.45 -14.53
CA LYS A 73 17.67 8.39 -15.63
C LYS A 73 16.63 8.36 -16.75
N SER A 74 15.91 7.25 -16.94
CA SER A 74 14.84 7.14 -17.93
C SER A 74 13.48 7.66 -17.45
N LEU A 75 13.33 7.98 -16.16
CA LEU A 75 12.06 8.48 -15.64
C LEU A 75 11.76 9.90 -16.14
N ASP A 76 10.49 10.16 -16.44
CA ASP A 76 10.02 11.51 -16.71
C ASP A 76 10.12 12.39 -15.44
N ASN A 77 10.02 13.71 -15.62
CA ASN A 77 10.17 14.67 -14.53
C ASN A 77 9.07 14.53 -13.46
N VAL A 78 7.84 14.17 -13.85
CA VAL A 78 6.71 14.05 -12.93
C VAL A 78 6.90 12.84 -12.03
N THR A 79 7.25 11.68 -12.59
CA THR A 79 7.54 10.47 -11.81
C THR A 79 8.71 10.69 -10.85
N ARG A 80 9.77 11.39 -11.28
CA ARG A 80 10.89 11.74 -10.39
C ARG A 80 10.45 12.65 -9.24
N MET A 81 9.68 13.69 -9.53
CA MET A 81 9.17 14.61 -8.52
C MET A 81 8.27 13.88 -7.52
N LEU A 82 7.31 13.09 -8.01
CA LEU A 82 6.36 12.35 -7.16
C LEU A 82 7.07 11.33 -6.26
N ARG A 83 8.15 10.70 -6.73
CA ARG A 83 8.82 9.62 -6.00
C ARG A 83 10.00 10.07 -5.13
N PHE A 84 10.63 11.21 -5.43
CA PHE A 84 11.88 11.61 -4.77
C PHE A 84 11.90 13.04 -4.20
N THR A 85 10.82 13.82 -4.30
CA THR A 85 10.76 15.20 -3.79
C THR A 85 9.68 15.36 -2.71
N ILE A 86 10.06 15.57 -1.46
CA ILE A 86 9.11 15.83 -0.37
C ILE A 86 8.24 17.07 -0.69
N PRO A 87 6.91 17.02 -0.46
CA PRO A 87 6.16 15.97 0.26
C PRO A 87 5.55 14.88 -0.64
N PHE A 88 5.77 14.91 -1.96
CA PHE A 88 5.02 14.08 -2.90
C PHE A 88 5.13 12.56 -2.73
N PRO A 89 6.27 11.98 -2.27
CA PRO A 89 6.35 10.55 -1.96
C PRO A 89 5.31 10.09 -0.94
N MET A 90 4.86 10.99 -0.05
CA MET A 90 3.83 10.70 0.96
C MET A 90 2.40 10.69 0.39
N LEU A 91 2.27 10.92 -0.92
CA LEU A 91 1.00 10.89 -1.64
C LEU A 91 1.00 9.79 -2.72
N ALA A 92 2.03 8.93 -2.73
CA ALA A 92 2.32 8.03 -3.83
C ALA A 92 1.40 6.79 -3.85
N TYR A 93 0.93 6.35 -2.68
CA TYR A 93 0.20 5.09 -2.55
C TYR A 93 -1.01 4.91 -3.50
N PRO A 94 -1.92 5.89 -3.68
CA PRO A 94 -3.02 5.75 -4.63
C PRO A 94 -2.52 5.52 -6.06
N PHE A 95 -1.47 6.23 -6.48
CA PHE A 95 -0.89 6.07 -7.82
C PHE A 95 -0.19 4.72 -7.97
N TYR A 96 0.47 4.24 -6.92
CA TYR A 96 1.05 2.90 -6.86
C TYR A 96 -0.02 1.80 -7.08
N LEU A 97 -1.25 1.98 -6.56
CA LEU A 97 -2.33 1.04 -6.82
C LEU A 97 -2.67 0.94 -8.32
N TRP A 98 -2.62 2.07 -9.04
CA TRP A 98 -2.93 2.12 -10.47
C TRP A 98 -1.78 1.68 -11.39
N ALA A 99 -0.54 2.07 -11.08
CA ALA A 99 0.59 1.96 -12.00
C ALA A 99 1.81 1.19 -11.48
N ARG A 100 1.79 0.74 -10.22
CA ARG A 100 2.93 0.13 -9.50
C ARG A 100 4.17 1.03 -9.49
N SER A 101 5.24 0.52 -8.88
CA SER A 101 6.53 1.20 -8.81
C SER A 101 7.24 1.23 -10.15
N PRO A 102 7.94 2.32 -10.50
CA PRO A 102 8.78 2.40 -11.70
C PRO A 102 9.64 1.17 -11.94
N GLY A 103 9.60 0.64 -13.17
CA GLY A 103 10.23 -0.61 -13.58
C GLY A 103 9.29 -1.83 -13.52
N LYS A 104 8.08 -1.66 -12.97
CA LYS A 104 7.02 -2.66 -12.94
C LYS A 104 5.80 -2.14 -13.73
N SER A 105 4.98 -3.05 -14.25
CA SER A 105 3.81 -2.72 -15.07
C SER A 105 2.53 -3.28 -14.46
N GLY A 106 1.37 -2.74 -14.82
CA GLY A 106 0.09 -3.29 -14.37
C GLY A 106 -0.48 -2.58 -13.14
N SER A 107 -1.55 -3.15 -12.58
CA SER A 107 -2.45 -2.45 -11.67
C SER A 107 -3.05 -3.42 -10.65
N HIS A 108 -3.27 -2.92 -9.44
CA HIS A 108 -3.91 -3.67 -8.37
C HIS A 108 -5.40 -3.95 -8.64
N PHE A 109 -6.00 -3.26 -9.62
CA PHE A 109 -7.39 -3.41 -10.01
C PHE A 109 -7.60 -4.34 -11.21
N HIS A 110 -6.53 -4.63 -11.96
CA HIS A 110 -6.62 -5.34 -13.22
C HIS A 110 -6.25 -6.83 -13.06
N PRO A 111 -7.18 -7.78 -13.29
CA PRO A 111 -6.95 -9.19 -13.01
C PRO A 111 -5.84 -9.82 -13.87
N SER A 112 -5.55 -9.27 -15.03
CA SER A 112 -4.45 -9.75 -15.88
C SER A 112 -3.11 -9.05 -15.59
N SER A 113 -2.99 -8.28 -14.50
CA SER A 113 -1.70 -7.79 -14.05
C SER A 113 -0.78 -8.97 -13.72
N ASP A 114 0.48 -8.85 -14.08
CA ASP A 114 1.62 -9.70 -13.68
C ASP A 114 1.84 -9.76 -12.15
N LEU A 115 1.14 -8.93 -11.36
CA LEU A 115 1.04 -9.07 -9.91
C LEU A 115 0.35 -10.36 -9.47
N PHE A 116 -0.53 -10.91 -10.32
CA PHE A 116 -1.50 -11.91 -9.92
C PHE A 116 -1.32 -13.22 -10.67
N GLN A 117 -1.41 -14.33 -9.94
CA GLN A 117 -1.46 -15.64 -10.56
C GLN A 117 -2.84 -15.88 -11.21
N PRO A 118 -2.94 -16.74 -12.25
CA PRO A 118 -4.22 -17.00 -12.93
C PRO A 118 -5.37 -17.43 -12.01
N ASN A 119 -5.07 -18.14 -10.92
CA ASN A 119 -6.06 -18.56 -9.92
C ASN A 119 -6.53 -17.43 -8.99
N GLU A 120 -5.86 -16.29 -8.97
CA GLU A 120 -6.17 -15.14 -8.09
C GLU A 120 -7.01 -14.07 -8.80
N ARG A 121 -7.24 -14.21 -10.10
CA ARG A 121 -7.95 -13.21 -10.92
C ARG A 121 -9.37 -12.91 -10.42
N LYS A 122 -10.06 -13.93 -9.90
CA LYS A 122 -11.42 -13.77 -9.36
C LYS A 122 -11.42 -12.91 -8.09
N ASP A 123 -10.43 -13.11 -7.22
CA ASP A 123 -10.24 -12.29 -6.01
C ASP A 123 -10.06 -10.81 -6.39
N VAL A 124 -9.24 -10.52 -7.40
CA VAL A 124 -9.03 -9.15 -7.90
C VAL A 124 -10.32 -8.54 -8.43
N LEU A 125 -11.09 -9.29 -9.23
CA LEU A 125 -12.39 -8.83 -9.74
C LEU A 125 -13.37 -8.50 -8.60
N THR A 126 -13.45 -9.35 -7.58
CA THR A 126 -14.29 -9.09 -6.40
C THR A 126 -13.89 -7.81 -5.68
N SER A 127 -12.60 -7.62 -5.41
CA SER A 127 -12.13 -6.40 -4.74
C SER A 127 -12.31 -5.14 -5.59
N THR A 128 -12.11 -5.21 -6.90
CA THR A 128 -12.39 -4.09 -7.81
C THR A 128 -13.88 -3.74 -7.81
N ALA A 129 -14.77 -4.74 -7.77
CA ALA A 129 -16.21 -4.51 -7.66
C ALA A 129 -16.59 -3.84 -6.32
N CYS A 130 -16.04 -4.30 -5.19
CA CYS A 130 -16.26 -3.69 -3.87
C CYS A 130 -15.76 -2.24 -3.83
N TRP A 131 -14.59 -1.99 -4.42
CA TRP A 131 -14.02 -0.64 -4.54
C TRP A 131 -14.91 0.27 -5.38
N LEU A 132 -15.37 -0.18 -6.55
CA LEU A 132 -16.30 0.57 -7.41
C LEU A 132 -17.63 0.86 -6.70
N ALA A 133 -18.15 -0.09 -5.93
CA ALA A 133 -19.34 0.12 -5.11
C ALA A 133 -19.12 1.22 -4.07
N MET A 134 -17.96 1.23 -3.38
CA MET A 134 -17.64 2.30 -2.43
C MET A 134 -17.49 3.66 -3.12
N VAL A 135 -16.87 3.72 -4.30
CA VAL A 135 -16.82 4.96 -5.10
C VAL A 135 -18.22 5.46 -5.43
N GLY A 136 -19.14 4.55 -5.81
CA GLY A 136 -20.55 4.88 -6.03
C GLY A 136 -21.24 5.46 -4.78
N VAL A 137 -20.99 4.87 -3.60
CA VAL A 137 -21.49 5.39 -2.32
C VAL A 137 -20.95 6.79 -2.05
N LEU A 138 -19.64 7.01 -2.21
CA LEU A 138 -19.01 8.31 -2.00
C LEU A 138 -19.51 9.37 -2.98
N ALA A 139 -19.75 9.01 -4.24
CA ALA A 139 -20.35 9.89 -5.24
C ALA A 139 -21.78 10.29 -4.84
N GLY A 140 -22.60 9.33 -4.39
CA GLY A 140 -23.94 9.59 -3.86
C GLY A 140 -23.91 10.53 -2.65
N LEU A 141 -23.01 10.28 -1.69
CA LEU A 141 -22.82 11.15 -0.53
C LEU A 141 -22.35 12.56 -0.91
N ALA A 142 -21.50 12.69 -1.94
CA ALA A 142 -21.08 14.00 -2.45
C ALA A 142 -22.24 14.80 -3.04
N VAL A 143 -23.21 14.14 -3.68
CA VAL A 143 -24.43 14.79 -4.18
C VAL A 143 -25.33 15.22 -3.02
N VAL A 144 -25.51 14.39 -2.00
CA VAL A 144 -26.43 14.66 -0.89
C VAL A 144 -25.87 15.67 0.12
N MET A 145 -24.60 15.53 0.51
CA MET A 145 -23.97 16.34 1.55
C MET A 145 -23.21 17.55 1.00
N GLY A 146 -22.97 17.58 -0.31
CA GLY A 146 -22.17 18.59 -0.98
C GLY A 146 -20.66 18.33 -0.91
N PRO A 147 -19.90 18.88 -1.88
CA PRO A 147 -18.47 18.60 -2.04
C PRO A 147 -17.62 19.10 -0.87
N LEU A 148 -17.98 20.22 -0.24
CA LEU A 148 -17.22 20.78 0.88
C LEU A 148 -17.31 19.89 2.13
N GLN A 149 -18.46 19.29 2.38
CA GLN A 149 -18.62 18.37 3.51
C GLN A 149 -17.86 17.06 3.26
N MET A 150 -17.92 16.53 2.04
CA MET A 150 -17.12 15.35 1.65
C MET A 150 -15.62 15.61 1.70
N LEU A 151 -15.19 16.82 1.34
CA LEU A 151 -13.80 17.22 1.47
C LEU A 151 -13.31 17.08 2.92
N ARG A 152 -14.10 17.59 3.88
CA ARG A 152 -13.75 17.57 5.31
C ARG A 152 -13.87 16.19 5.94
N LEU A 153 -14.94 15.45 5.62
CA LEU A 153 -15.25 14.17 6.28
C LEU A 153 -14.53 12.98 5.67
N TYR A 154 -14.16 13.03 4.40
CA TYR A 154 -13.61 11.88 3.69
C TYR A 154 -12.27 12.18 3.02
N VAL A 155 -12.22 13.18 2.13
CA VAL A 155 -11.03 13.41 1.29
C VAL A 155 -9.81 13.84 2.11
N VAL A 156 -9.95 14.80 3.02
CA VAL A 156 -8.86 15.23 3.92
C VAL A 156 -8.43 14.08 4.83
N PRO A 157 -9.34 13.37 5.54
CA PRO A 157 -9.00 12.17 6.29
C PRO A 157 -8.30 11.07 5.49
N TYR A 158 -8.72 10.83 4.24
CA TYR A 158 -8.13 9.85 3.33
C TYR A 158 -6.68 10.20 3.00
N TRP A 159 -6.40 11.44 2.62
CA TRP A 159 -5.02 11.85 2.32
C TRP A 159 -4.10 11.82 3.55
N ILE A 160 -4.62 12.10 4.75
CA ILE A 160 -3.85 11.91 5.98
C ILE A 160 -3.52 10.42 6.20
N PHE A 161 -4.46 9.51 5.91
CA PHE A 161 -4.19 8.07 5.93
C PHE A 161 -3.11 7.67 4.91
N VAL A 162 -3.18 8.17 3.68
CA VAL A 162 -2.18 7.91 2.65
C VAL A 162 -0.79 8.35 3.12
N MET A 163 -0.68 9.54 3.71
CA MET A 163 0.58 10.02 4.28
C MET A 163 1.10 9.11 5.41
N TRP A 164 0.22 8.62 6.30
CA TRP A 164 0.63 7.65 7.33
C TRP A 164 1.19 6.37 6.71
N LEU A 165 0.49 5.80 5.74
CA LEU A 165 0.91 4.56 5.08
C LEU A 165 2.28 4.70 4.42
N ASP A 166 2.47 5.75 3.62
CA ASP A 166 3.74 5.98 2.93
C ASP A 166 4.88 6.30 3.92
N PHE A 167 4.59 7.08 4.98
CA PHE A 167 5.56 7.43 6.03
C PHE A 167 6.05 6.20 6.80
N VAL A 168 5.12 5.39 7.32
CA VAL A 168 5.44 4.20 8.13
C VAL A 168 6.19 3.18 7.31
N THR A 169 5.71 2.90 6.09
CA THR A 169 6.36 1.98 5.17
C THR A 169 7.77 2.45 4.87
N TYR A 170 7.96 3.74 4.55
CA TYR A 170 9.29 4.25 4.26
C TYR A 170 10.24 4.09 5.45
N LEU A 171 9.83 4.54 6.64
CA LEU A 171 10.70 4.54 7.82
C LEU A 171 11.06 3.14 8.34
N HIS A 172 10.15 2.18 8.23
CA HIS A 172 10.41 0.80 8.66
C HIS A 172 11.23 -0.01 7.66
N HIS A 173 11.32 0.44 6.40
CA HIS A 173 12.07 -0.25 5.35
C HIS A 173 13.34 0.49 4.89
N HIS A 174 13.59 1.71 5.40
CA HIS A 174 14.75 2.51 5.03
C HIS A 174 15.46 3.06 6.28
N GLY A 175 16.77 2.85 6.30
CA GLY A 175 17.65 3.41 7.31
C GLY A 175 18.37 4.66 6.81
N HIS A 176 18.39 5.70 7.63
CA HIS A 176 19.16 6.91 7.36
C HIS A 176 20.60 6.77 7.88
N SER A 177 20.75 6.55 9.19
CA SER A 177 22.06 6.35 9.85
C SER A 177 22.55 4.91 9.68
N ASP A 178 21.70 3.93 9.99
CA ASP A 178 21.99 2.51 9.81
C ASP A 178 21.58 2.08 8.41
N LYS A 179 22.54 2.00 7.48
CA LYS A 179 22.25 1.61 6.10
C LYS A 179 21.75 0.16 6.04
N LEU A 180 20.53 -0.02 5.56
CA LEU A 180 19.94 -1.33 5.32
C LEU A 180 20.37 -1.86 3.95
N PRO A 181 20.92 -3.09 3.86
CA PRO A 181 21.32 -3.67 2.59
C PRO A 181 20.09 -4.06 1.76
N TRP A 182 20.22 -3.91 0.45
CA TRP A 182 19.33 -4.52 -0.53
C TRP A 182 20.10 -5.58 -1.31
N TYR A 183 19.51 -6.76 -1.47
CA TYR A 183 20.15 -7.94 -2.03
C TYR A 183 19.70 -8.23 -3.45
N ARG A 184 20.55 -8.91 -4.22
CA ARG A 184 20.29 -9.36 -5.59
C ARG A 184 20.62 -10.84 -5.76
N GLY A 185 19.83 -11.54 -6.58
CA GLY A 185 20.11 -12.91 -6.99
C GLY A 185 20.36 -13.85 -5.80
N LYS A 186 21.50 -14.55 -5.81
CA LYS A 186 21.86 -15.54 -4.79
C LYS A 186 22.23 -14.95 -3.42
N GLU A 187 22.50 -13.64 -3.35
CA GLU A 187 22.77 -12.98 -2.07
C GLU A 187 21.50 -12.80 -1.23
N TRP A 188 20.34 -12.80 -1.87
CA TRP A 188 19.08 -12.70 -1.16
C TRP A 188 18.66 -14.06 -0.59
N SER A 189 18.16 -14.04 0.64
CA SER A 189 17.38 -15.14 1.23
C SER A 189 16.24 -14.53 2.04
N PHE A 190 15.18 -15.32 2.26
CA PHE A 190 14.02 -14.88 3.05
C PHE A 190 14.42 -14.33 4.43
N LEU A 191 15.35 -15.00 5.12
CA LEU A 191 15.86 -14.56 6.42
C LEU A 191 16.64 -13.24 6.32
N ARG A 192 17.57 -13.11 5.37
CA ARG A 192 18.36 -11.88 5.19
C ARG A 192 17.46 -10.69 4.88
N GLY A 193 16.45 -10.88 4.02
CA GLY A 193 15.45 -9.86 3.72
C GLY A 193 14.63 -9.48 4.94
N GLY A 194 14.13 -10.44 5.70
CA GLY A 194 13.36 -10.17 6.93
C GLY A 194 14.15 -9.39 7.99
N LEU A 195 15.48 -9.51 8.02
CA LEU A 195 16.34 -8.78 8.96
C LEU A 195 16.65 -7.33 8.51
N THR A 196 16.11 -6.86 7.38
CA THR A 196 16.28 -5.48 6.91
C THR A 196 15.11 -4.57 7.24
N THR A 197 14.19 -4.98 8.12
CA THR A 197 13.16 -4.10 8.68
C THR A 197 13.64 -3.49 9.99
N LEU A 198 13.27 -2.23 10.25
CA LEU A 198 13.62 -1.50 11.47
C LEU A 198 12.36 -1.03 12.16
N ASP A 199 12.23 -1.30 13.45
CA ASP A 199 11.20 -0.68 14.27
C ASP A 199 11.54 0.80 14.54
N ARG A 200 10.52 1.65 14.54
CA ARG A 200 10.68 3.10 14.68
C ARG A 200 9.84 3.61 15.82
N ASP A 201 10.49 4.30 16.74
CA ASP A 201 9.82 5.07 17.78
C ASP A 201 9.44 6.46 17.23
N TYR A 202 8.14 6.75 17.14
CA TYR A 202 7.65 8.07 16.72
C TYR A 202 7.46 9.05 17.89
N GLY A 203 7.93 8.69 19.08
CA GLY A 203 7.79 9.47 20.31
C GLY A 203 6.32 9.59 20.73
N TRP A 204 5.88 10.81 21.03
CA TRP A 204 4.50 11.07 21.50
C TRP A 204 3.42 10.68 20.47
N ILE A 205 3.79 10.53 19.20
CA ILE A 205 2.90 10.11 18.12
C ILE A 205 2.49 8.63 18.25
N ASN A 206 3.29 7.79 18.92
CA ASN A 206 2.98 6.37 19.11
C ASN A 206 1.59 6.18 19.75
N ASN A 207 1.22 7.03 20.71
CA ASN A 207 -0.08 7.02 21.39
C ASN A 207 -1.30 7.24 20.47
N ILE A 208 -1.06 7.70 19.25
CA ILE A 208 -2.11 7.99 18.26
C ILE A 208 -2.02 6.99 17.09
N HIS A 209 -0.90 6.29 16.95
CA HIS A 209 -0.58 5.49 15.76
C HIS A 209 -0.45 3.99 16.05
N HIS A 210 0.15 3.63 17.18
CA HIS A 210 0.53 2.26 17.59
C HIS A 210 -0.21 1.77 18.84
N ASP A 211 -0.57 2.66 19.76
CA ASP A 211 -1.33 2.36 21.00
C ASP A 211 -2.81 2.78 20.87
#